data_AF-A0A531MLB9-F1
#
_entry.id   AF-A0A531MLB9-F1
#
_cell.length_a   1.000
_cell.length_b   1.000
_cell.length_c   1.000
_cell.angle_alpha   90.00
_cell.angle_beta   90.00
_cell.angle_gamma   90.00
#
_symmetry.space_group_name_H-M   'P 1'
#
loop_
_entity.id
_entity.type
_entity.pdbx_description
1 polymer ?
#
loop_
_entity_poly.entity_id
_entity_poly.type
_entity_poly.pdbx_seq_one_letter_code
_entity_poly.pdbx_strand_id
1 'polypeptide(L)' 'MRGEVLHYDEDQGFGFITGADGNRYTFT' A
#
# COMPACT_ATOMS: atom_id res chain seq x y z
N MET A 1 5.58 -7.30 -7.33
CA MET A 1 4.29 -6.56 -7.45
C MET A 1 4.62 -5.11 -7.77
N ARG A 2 3.95 -4.46 -8.72
CA ARG A 2 4.11 -3.03 -9.01
C ARG A 2 2.76 -2.35 -8.74
N GLY A 3 2.75 -1.30 -7.94
CA GLY A 3 1.56 -0.56 -7.50
C GLY A 3 1.97 0.79 -6.91
N GLU A 4 1.03 1.72 -6.83
CA GLU A 4 1.26 3.04 -6.22
C GLU A 4 0.94 3.00 -4.73
N VAL A 5 1.80 3.63 -3.92
CA VAL A 5 1.57 3.81 -2.49
C VAL A 5 0.46 4.83 -2.30
N LEU A 6 -0.64 4.40 -1.69
CA LEU A 6 -1.79 5.27 -1.37
C LEU A 6 -1.54 6.07 -0.09
N HIS A 7 -0.99 5.40 0.92
CA HIS A 7 -0.71 5.98 2.22
C HIS A 7 0.29 5.11 2.97
N TYR A 8 1.19 5.75 3.70
CA TYR A 8 2.18 5.11 4.56
C TYR A 8 2.18 5.82 5.91
N ASP A 9 1.93 5.07 6.97
CA ASP A 9 2.10 5.50 8.36
C ASP A 9 3.47 5.00 8.82
N GLU A 10 4.43 5.93 8.89
CA GLU A 10 5.82 5.63 9.22
C GLU A 10 6.00 5.20 10.68
N ASP A 11 5.20 5.76 11.60
CA ASP A 11 5.28 5.46 13.03
C ASP A 11 4.81 4.03 13.31
N GLN A 12 3.88 3.52 12.51
CA GLN A 12 3.33 2.16 12.63
C GLN A 12 4.00 1.15 11.68
N GLY A 13 4.81 1.61 10.72
CA GLY A 13 5.39 0.75 9.68
C GLY A 13 4.34 0.10 8.78
N PHE A 14 3.18 0.72 8.63
CA PHE A 14 2.02 0.14 7.95
C PHE A 14 1.61 1.00 6.76
N GLY A 15 1.12 0.38 5.70
CA GLY A 15 0.68 1.13 4.53
C GLY A 15 -0.27 0.40 3.61
N PHE A 16 -0.76 1.18 2.64
CA PHE A 16 -1.67 0.74 1.60
C PHE A 16 -1.06 0.96 0.21
N ILE A 17 -1.29 0.01 -0.68
CA ILE A 17 -0.97 0.12 -2.10
C ILE A 17 -2.21 -0.16 -2.95
N THR A 18 -2.33 0.55 -4.07
CA THR A 18 -3.23 0.16 -5.15
C THR A 18 -2.48 -0.78 -6.07
N GLY A 19 -2.99 -2.00 -6.23
CA GLY A 19 -2.48 -2.95 -7.22
C GLY A 19 -2.81 -2.51 -8.64
N ALA A 20 -2.05 -3.01 -9.61
CA ALA A 20 -2.32 -2.77 -11.03
C ALA A 20 -3.68 -3.33 -11.50
N ASP A 21 -4.31 -4.19 -10.70
CA ASP A 21 -5.65 -4.73 -10.89
C ASP A 21 -6.76 -3.84 -10.29
N GLY A 22 -6.39 -2.71 -9.69
CA GLY A 22 -7.31 -1.77 -9.04
C GLY A 22 -7.71 -2.18 -7.62
N ASN A 23 -7.20 -3.30 -7.11
CA ASN A 23 -7.48 -3.75 -5.75
C ASN A 23 -6.56 -3.07 -4.73
N ARG A 24 -7.04 -2.98 -3.47
CA ARG A 24 -6.27 -2.40 -2.37
C ARG A 24 -5.59 -3.51 -1.55
N TYR A 25 -4.31 -3.33 -1.27
CA TYR A 25 -3.53 -4.24 -0.43
C TYR A 25 -2.85 -3.51 0.72
N THR A 26 -2.58 -4.24 1.79
CA THR A 26 -1.88 -3.77 2.99
C THR A 26 -0.51 -4.42 3.12
N PHE A 27 0.47 -3.69 3.67
CA PHE A 27 1.79 -4.23 4.00
C PHE A 27 2.27 -3.75 5.38
N THR A 28 3.21 -4.50 5.95
CA THR A 28 3.90 -4.26 7.24
C THR A 28 5.37 -4.63 7.08
#